data_AF-A0A934Q1C7-F1
#
_entry.id   AF-A0A934Q1C7-F1
#
_cell.length_a   1.000
_cell.length_b   1.000
_cell.length_c   1.000
_cell.angle_alpha   90.00
_cell.angle_beta   90.00
_cell.angle_gamma   90.00
#
_symmetry.space_group_name_H-M   'P 1'
#
loop_
_entity.id
_entity.type
_entity.pdbx_description
1 polymer ?
#
loop_
_entity_poly.entity_id
_entity_poly.type
_entity_poly.pdbx_seq_one_letter_code
_entity_poly.pdbx_strand_id
1 'polypeptide(L)'
;MPTTRRSLPRALRMLAVAAALASPAFAFADDYGDVTQLLRQGKQAEAMAKVDQFLAAKPRDPQMRFIKGVLLTEQGKTQDAINTFVKLTEDYPELPEPYNNLAVLYAGQSQFDKARAALEMAIRTNPSYSTAHENLGDVYAKLASQAYSKALQLDGANTAVPPKLALIRELFSPGQRGARPQAAAPAPAPAAAPTTVAKAPAPPAAPAPAPTAAPAPAPTAKAPAPAAAAAPAAPAPQAAAAGNPGREVEAAVQAWATAWSSKDMAAYLGAYGKDFDPPGKQSRKAWEEERKSRIVGKSRITVKLSDIAVNVHGDKATAKFKQAYSADALNVSSRKTLELHKVDGRWMIVRESTGA
;
A
#
# COMPACT_ATOMS: atom_id res chain seq x y z
N MET A 1 92.91 -25.07 -5.49
CA MET A 1 91.89 -25.76 -6.32
C MET A 1 90.81 -26.33 -5.40
N PRO A 2 89.56 -26.50 -5.89
CA PRO A 2 88.33 -26.46 -5.08
C PRO A 2 88.05 -27.80 -4.33
N THR A 3 87.12 -27.92 -3.37
CA THR A 3 85.70 -27.54 -3.45
C THR A 3 85.01 -27.20 -2.12
N THR A 4 84.01 -26.33 -2.25
CA THR A 4 83.11 -25.78 -1.24
C THR A 4 82.07 -26.79 -0.74
N ARG A 5 81.67 -26.68 0.54
CA ARG A 5 80.25 -26.85 0.92
C ARG A 5 79.85 -25.85 2.01
N ARG A 6 78.94 -24.94 1.65
CA ARG A 6 78.28 -24.00 2.58
C ARG A 6 77.32 -24.76 3.49
N SER A 7 77.28 -24.42 4.77
CA SER A 7 76.07 -24.53 5.58
C SER A 7 76.08 -23.47 6.70
N LEU A 8 74.97 -22.75 6.81
CA LEU A 8 74.62 -21.73 7.81
C LEU A 8 73.07 -21.63 7.77
N PRO A 9 72.37 -21.23 8.85
CA PRO A 9 72.76 -21.24 10.26
C PRO A 9 71.71 -21.97 11.15
N ARG A 10 72.08 -22.25 12.42
CA ARG A 10 71.10 -22.49 13.50
C ARG A 10 71.08 -21.27 14.42
N ALA A 11 70.04 -20.45 14.33
CA ALA A 11 69.78 -19.38 15.29
C ALA A 11 68.26 -19.16 15.42
N LEU A 12 67.68 -19.75 16.48
CA LEU A 12 66.33 -19.43 16.94
C LEU A 12 66.40 -18.14 17.78
N ARG A 13 65.57 -17.13 17.48
CA ARG A 13 64.76 -16.38 18.47
C ARG A 13 63.95 -15.26 17.82
N MET A 14 62.74 -15.05 18.33
CA MET A 14 61.75 -14.09 17.84
C MET A 14 62.05 -12.67 18.30
N LEU A 15 61.55 -11.66 17.57
CA LEU A 15 60.74 -10.60 18.19
C LEU A 15 59.79 -9.93 17.18
N ALA A 16 58.53 -9.78 17.59
CA ALA A 16 57.48 -8.88 17.08
C ALA A 16 57.52 -8.38 15.61
N VAL A 17 56.72 -9.02 14.74
CA VAL A 17 56.13 -8.34 13.57
C VAL A 17 54.70 -7.97 13.93
N ALA A 18 54.39 -6.68 13.96
CA ALA A 18 53.03 -6.18 14.00
C ALA A 18 52.43 -6.29 12.59
N ALA A 19 51.46 -7.18 12.41
CA ALA A 19 50.59 -7.23 11.23
C ALA A 19 49.14 -7.26 11.72
N ALA A 20 48.31 -6.38 11.17
CA ALA A 20 47.01 -6.09 11.74
C ALA A 20 46.05 -7.29 11.70
N LEU A 21 45.70 -7.82 12.88
CA LEU A 21 44.40 -8.44 13.10
C LEU A 21 43.33 -7.35 13.21
N ALA A 22 43.22 -6.54 12.15
CA ALA A 22 41.92 -6.02 11.78
C ALA A 22 41.13 -7.22 11.24
N SER A 23 40.55 -8.00 12.17
CA SER A 23 39.41 -8.85 11.82
C SER A 23 38.47 -7.95 11.03
N PRO A 24 38.04 -8.31 9.80
CA PRO A 24 36.86 -7.69 9.27
C PRO A 24 35.78 -8.05 10.27
N ALA A 25 35.38 -7.07 11.08
CA ALA A 25 34.06 -7.08 11.64
C ALA A 25 33.18 -7.28 10.42
N PHE A 26 32.56 -8.46 10.32
CA PHE A 26 31.48 -8.67 9.38
C PHE A 26 30.39 -7.72 9.87
N ALA A 27 30.47 -6.49 9.39
CA ALA A 27 29.32 -5.70 9.08
C ALA A 27 28.50 -6.56 8.13
N PHE A 28 27.67 -7.42 8.73
CA PHE A 28 26.30 -7.57 8.32
C PHE A 28 25.66 -6.18 8.43
N ALA A 29 26.11 -5.27 7.56
CA ALA A 29 25.29 -4.17 7.10
C ALA A 29 23.97 -4.81 6.72
N ASP A 30 22.88 -4.18 7.11
CA ASP A 30 21.55 -4.70 6.89
C ASP A 30 21.33 -4.77 5.38
N ASP A 31 21.71 -5.88 4.72
CA ASP A 31 21.76 -5.98 3.26
C ASP A 31 20.36 -5.71 2.67
N TYR A 32 19.32 -6.12 3.40
CA TYR A 32 17.92 -5.81 3.12
C TYR A 32 17.62 -4.32 3.37
N GLY A 33 18.10 -3.74 4.47
CA GLY A 33 18.01 -2.33 4.79
C GLY A 33 18.65 -1.41 3.75
N ASP A 34 19.86 -1.73 3.28
CA ASP A 34 20.61 -1.08 2.20
C ASP A 34 19.78 -1.07 0.91
N VAL A 35 19.34 -2.24 0.46
CA VAL A 35 18.48 -2.37 -0.73
C VAL A 35 17.18 -1.60 -0.55
N THR A 36 16.52 -1.71 0.62
CA THR A 36 15.28 -1.01 0.94
C THR A 36 15.48 0.51 1.01
N GLN A 37 16.67 0.99 1.38
CA GLN A 37 17.03 2.41 1.37
C GLN A 37 17.26 2.90 -0.06
N LEU A 38 17.98 2.15 -0.90
CA LEU A 38 18.19 2.48 -2.31
C LEU A 38 16.86 2.54 -3.07
N LEU A 39 15.95 1.58 -2.83
CA LEU A 39 14.58 1.60 -3.36
C LEU A 39 13.80 2.84 -2.92
N ARG A 40 13.83 3.19 -1.63
CA ARG A 40 13.20 4.42 -1.09
C ARG A 40 13.79 5.71 -1.69
N GLN A 41 15.03 5.67 -2.16
CA GLN A 41 15.70 6.79 -2.84
C GLN A 41 15.49 6.78 -4.37
N GLY A 42 14.72 5.84 -4.93
CA GLY A 42 14.51 5.69 -6.36
C GLY A 42 15.74 5.14 -7.13
N LYS A 43 16.80 4.73 -6.43
CA LYS A 43 18.06 4.22 -6.99
C LYS A 43 17.95 2.76 -7.42
N GLN A 44 16.99 2.46 -8.30
CA GLN A 44 16.67 1.09 -8.74
C GLN A 44 17.88 0.33 -9.31
N ALA A 45 18.77 0.99 -10.05
CA ALA A 45 19.96 0.36 -10.61
C ALA A 45 20.98 -0.06 -9.53
N GLU A 46 21.22 0.80 -8.53
CA GLU A 46 22.09 0.47 -7.38
C GLU A 46 21.46 -0.62 -6.52
N ALA A 47 20.13 -0.56 -6.30
CA ALA A 47 19.39 -1.59 -5.59
C ALA A 47 19.51 -2.95 -6.31
N MET A 48 19.37 -2.97 -7.64
CA MET A 48 19.51 -4.20 -8.43
C MET A 48 20.92 -4.79 -8.30
N ALA A 49 21.98 -3.96 -8.42
CA ALA A 49 23.35 -4.41 -8.26
C ALA A 49 23.61 -5.03 -6.87
N LYS A 50 23.04 -4.43 -5.81
CA LYS A 50 23.12 -4.98 -4.44
C LYS A 50 22.36 -6.29 -4.26
N VAL A 51 21.16 -6.40 -4.83
CA VAL A 51 20.36 -7.64 -4.84
C VAL A 51 21.10 -8.76 -5.57
N ASP A 52 21.69 -8.47 -6.73
CA ASP A 52 22.47 -9.44 -7.50
C ASP A 52 23.76 -9.87 -6.77
N GLN A 53 24.46 -8.93 -6.12
CA GLN A 53 25.61 -9.21 -5.26
C GLN A 53 25.24 -10.16 -4.11
N PHE A 54 24.10 -9.91 -3.43
CA PHE A 54 23.63 -10.75 -2.33
C PHE A 54 23.23 -12.15 -2.82
N LEU A 55 22.48 -12.24 -3.91
CA LEU A 55 22.02 -13.51 -4.47
C LEU A 55 23.17 -14.34 -5.06
N ALA A 56 24.29 -13.74 -5.46
CA ALA A 56 25.49 -14.49 -5.81
C ALA A 56 26.06 -15.32 -4.63
N ALA A 57 25.92 -14.82 -3.39
CA ALA A 57 26.35 -15.52 -2.18
C ALA A 57 25.23 -16.39 -1.56
N LYS A 58 23.96 -15.96 -1.67
CA LYS A 58 22.78 -16.61 -1.06
C LYS A 58 21.67 -16.82 -2.11
N PRO A 59 21.88 -17.70 -3.12
CA PRO A 59 21.03 -17.76 -4.32
C PRO A 59 19.59 -18.20 -4.11
N ARG A 60 19.27 -18.82 -2.97
CA ARG A 60 17.90 -19.27 -2.66
C ARG A 60 17.09 -18.26 -1.82
N ASP A 61 17.70 -17.20 -1.30
CA ASP A 61 17.05 -16.27 -0.36
C ASP A 61 15.70 -15.73 -0.90
N PRO A 62 14.56 -16.04 -0.24
CA PRO A 62 13.25 -15.75 -0.79
C PRO A 62 12.96 -14.24 -0.84
N GLN A 63 13.44 -13.47 0.14
CA GLN A 63 13.18 -12.03 0.23
C GLN A 63 13.94 -11.25 -0.85
N MET A 64 15.23 -11.52 -1.07
CA MET A 64 15.98 -10.88 -2.14
C MET A 64 15.52 -11.35 -3.54
N ARG A 65 15.09 -12.60 -3.69
CA ARG A 65 14.46 -13.08 -4.94
C ARG A 65 13.13 -12.38 -5.21
N PHE A 66 12.32 -12.15 -4.18
CA PHE A 66 11.09 -11.37 -4.29
C PHE A 66 11.40 -9.92 -4.72
N ILE A 67 12.34 -9.26 -4.06
CA ILE A 67 12.77 -7.89 -4.41
C ILE A 67 13.31 -7.83 -5.85
N LYS A 68 14.08 -8.84 -6.28
CA LYS A 68 14.52 -8.97 -7.68
C LYS A 68 13.35 -9.04 -8.65
N GLY A 69 12.33 -9.85 -8.36
CA GLY A 69 11.12 -9.95 -9.18
C GLY A 69 10.36 -8.63 -9.31
N VAL A 70 10.25 -7.87 -8.21
CA VAL A 70 9.64 -6.52 -8.19
C VAL A 70 10.47 -5.54 -9.03
N LEU A 71 11.79 -5.47 -8.82
CA LEU A 71 12.69 -4.61 -9.60
C LEU A 71 12.66 -4.92 -11.11
N LEU A 72 12.56 -6.19 -11.49
CA LEU A 72 12.41 -6.61 -12.89
C LEU A 72 11.05 -6.17 -13.47
N THR A 73 9.99 -6.20 -12.66
CA THR A 73 8.65 -5.71 -13.04
C THR A 73 8.68 -4.20 -13.27
N GLU A 74 9.27 -3.43 -12.35
CA GLU A 74 9.40 -1.96 -12.48
C GLU A 74 10.27 -1.56 -13.68
N GLN A 75 11.27 -2.37 -14.04
CA GLN A 75 12.08 -2.19 -15.26
C GLN A 75 11.37 -2.64 -16.56
N GLY A 76 10.12 -3.11 -16.49
CA GLY A 76 9.39 -3.65 -17.64
C GLY A 76 9.87 -5.01 -18.16
N LYS A 77 10.85 -5.64 -17.49
CA LYS A 77 11.42 -6.97 -17.80
C LYS A 77 10.47 -8.09 -17.37
N THR A 78 9.29 -8.08 -17.97
CA THR A 78 8.10 -8.82 -17.54
C THR A 78 8.34 -10.34 -17.51
N GLN A 79 9.05 -10.90 -18.50
CA GLN A 79 9.35 -12.34 -18.50
C GLN A 79 10.42 -12.74 -17.49
N ASP A 80 11.42 -11.89 -17.23
CA ASP A 80 12.43 -12.17 -16.19
C ASP A 80 11.79 -12.11 -14.79
N ALA A 81 10.86 -11.18 -14.58
CA ALA A 81 10.05 -11.11 -13.37
C ALA A 81 9.18 -12.37 -13.20
N ILE A 82 8.43 -12.78 -14.22
CA ILE A 82 7.64 -14.03 -14.19
C ILE A 82 8.53 -15.24 -13.90
N ASN A 83 9.66 -15.39 -14.59
CA ASN A 83 10.61 -16.49 -14.36
C ASN A 83 11.17 -16.48 -12.92
N THR A 84 11.41 -15.30 -12.36
CA THR A 84 11.88 -15.14 -10.97
C THR A 84 10.80 -15.55 -9.97
N PHE A 85 9.56 -15.08 -10.15
CA PHE A 85 8.46 -15.41 -9.24
C PHE A 85 7.97 -16.86 -9.40
N VAL A 86 7.95 -17.45 -10.60
CA VAL A 86 7.62 -18.88 -10.80
C VAL A 86 8.58 -19.75 -10.00
N LYS A 87 9.90 -19.56 -10.16
CA LYS A 87 10.90 -20.30 -9.37
C LYS A 87 10.76 -20.06 -7.88
N LEU A 88 10.34 -18.86 -7.47
CA LEU A 88 10.11 -18.54 -6.07
C LEU A 88 8.89 -19.29 -5.52
N THR A 89 7.82 -19.45 -6.29
CA THR A 89 6.64 -20.26 -5.92
C THR A 89 6.87 -21.78 -6.01
N GLU A 90 7.86 -22.23 -6.78
CA GLU A 90 8.30 -23.62 -6.82
C GLU A 90 9.14 -23.98 -5.58
N ASP A 91 10.06 -23.09 -5.18
CA ASP A 91 10.92 -23.29 -4.00
C ASP A 91 10.20 -23.01 -2.66
N TYR A 92 9.27 -22.04 -2.64
CA TYR A 92 8.58 -21.54 -1.44
C TYR A 92 7.06 -21.41 -1.67
N PRO A 93 6.35 -22.55 -1.83
CA PRO A 93 4.93 -22.59 -2.17
C PRO A 93 4.00 -22.06 -1.06
N GLU A 94 4.51 -21.77 0.13
CA GLU A 94 3.78 -21.16 1.24
C GLU A 94 3.67 -19.63 1.14
N LEU A 95 4.50 -18.95 0.34
CA LEU A 95 4.52 -17.49 0.25
C LEU A 95 3.38 -16.96 -0.63
N PRO A 96 2.45 -16.13 -0.11
CA PRO A 96 1.33 -15.60 -0.91
C PRO A 96 1.72 -14.47 -1.88
N GLU A 97 2.73 -13.66 -1.56
CA GLU A 97 3.10 -12.46 -2.33
C GLU A 97 3.64 -12.76 -3.74
N PRO A 98 4.50 -13.78 -3.96
CA PRO A 98 4.97 -14.15 -5.30
C PRO A 98 3.82 -14.56 -6.23
N TYR A 99 2.83 -15.31 -5.73
CA TYR A 99 1.63 -15.68 -6.49
C TYR A 99 0.80 -14.45 -6.88
N ASN A 100 0.60 -13.49 -5.96
CA ASN A 100 -0.10 -12.25 -6.27
C ASN A 100 0.62 -11.43 -7.35
N ASN A 101 1.96 -11.36 -7.32
CA ASN A 101 2.75 -10.68 -8.36
C ASN A 101 2.67 -11.39 -9.72
N LEU A 102 2.76 -12.72 -9.76
CA LEU A 102 2.51 -13.50 -10.97
C LEU A 102 1.14 -13.20 -11.57
N ALA A 103 0.12 -13.06 -10.73
CA ALA A 103 -1.23 -12.77 -11.21
C ALA A 103 -1.35 -11.41 -11.89
N VAL A 104 -0.75 -10.37 -11.30
CA VAL A 104 -0.71 -9.02 -11.91
C VAL A 104 0.04 -9.06 -13.25
N LEU A 105 1.17 -9.76 -13.32
CA LEU A 105 1.96 -9.92 -14.54
C LEU A 105 1.20 -10.69 -15.64
N TYR A 106 0.52 -11.78 -15.29
CA TYR A 106 -0.33 -12.53 -16.22
C TYR A 106 -1.57 -11.74 -16.66
N ALA A 107 -2.22 -11.00 -15.76
CA ALA A 107 -3.36 -10.14 -16.09
C ALA A 107 -2.95 -9.00 -17.04
N GLY A 108 -1.77 -8.42 -16.87
CA GLY A 108 -1.19 -7.45 -17.81
C GLY A 108 -0.96 -8.02 -19.22
N GLN A 109 -0.70 -9.33 -19.33
CA GLN A 109 -0.62 -10.06 -20.60
C GLN A 109 -1.98 -10.65 -21.06
N SER A 110 -3.09 -10.27 -20.44
CA SER A 110 -4.44 -10.85 -20.67
C SER A 110 -4.56 -12.37 -20.47
N GLN A 111 -3.61 -13.00 -19.76
CA GLN A 111 -3.61 -14.43 -19.43
C GLN A 111 -4.45 -14.69 -18.16
N PHE A 112 -5.71 -14.30 -18.20
CA PHE A 112 -6.57 -14.21 -17.00
C PHE A 112 -6.81 -15.55 -16.29
N ASP A 113 -6.80 -16.69 -16.99
CA ASP A 113 -6.88 -18.01 -16.33
C ASP A 113 -5.65 -18.32 -15.47
N LYS A 114 -4.44 -17.94 -15.93
CA LYS A 114 -3.22 -18.08 -15.11
C LYS A 114 -3.22 -17.10 -13.94
N ALA A 115 -3.71 -15.88 -14.17
CA ALA A 115 -3.88 -14.89 -13.11
C ALA A 115 -4.83 -15.39 -12.02
N ARG A 116 -5.98 -15.98 -12.42
CA ARG A 116 -6.94 -16.62 -11.50
C ARG A 116 -6.26 -17.72 -10.69
N ALA A 117 -5.61 -18.68 -11.35
CA ALA A 117 -4.97 -19.80 -10.69
C ALA A 117 -3.89 -19.35 -9.68
N ALA A 118 -3.10 -18.33 -10.02
CA ALA A 118 -2.12 -17.76 -9.10
C ALA A 118 -2.79 -17.08 -7.88
N LEU A 119 -3.88 -16.32 -8.05
CA LEU A 119 -4.60 -15.71 -6.93
C LEU A 119 -5.28 -16.76 -6.03
N GLU A 120 -5.81 -17.83 -6.63
CA GLU A 120 -6.32 -18.99 -5.89
C GLU A 120 -5.22 -19.69 -5.07
N MET A 121 -3.96 -19.71 -5.53
CA MET A 121 -2.81 -20.13 -4.71
C MET A 121 -2.57 -19.15 -3.54
N ALA A 122 -2.48 -17.84 -3.82
CA ALA A 122 -2.21 -16.80 -2.82
C ALA A 122 -3.27 -16.76 -1.70
N ILE A 123 -4.54 -16.97 -2.04
CA ILE A 123 -5.66 -17.04 -1.09
C ILE A 123 -5.62 -18.36 -0.30
N ARG A 124 -5.16 -19.47 -0.90
CA ARG A 124 -5.03 -20.74 -0.16
C ARG A 124 -3.93 -20.70 0.89
N THR A 125 -2.80 -20.05 0.60
CA THR A 125 -1.70 -19.88 1.55
C THR A 125 -1.99 -18.81 2.60
N ASN A 126 -2.67 -17.72 2.21
CA ASN A 126 -3.18 -16.71 3.15
C ASN A 126 -4.64 -16.33 2.83
N PRO A 127 -5.63 -16.98 3.47
CA PRO A 127 -7.05 -16.69 3.27
C PRO A 127 -7.47 -15.25 3.59
N SER A 128 -6.67 -14.53 4.39
CA SER A 128 -6.92 -13.14 4.78
C SER A 128 -6.28 -12.10 3.85
N TYR A 129 -5.61 -12.53 2.77
CA TYR A 129 -4.88 -11.63 1.88
C TYR A 129 -5.82 -10.80 0.99
N SER A 130 -6.25 -9.65 1.52
CA SER A 130 -7.26 -8.79 0.88
C SER A 130 -6.94 -8.40 -0.56
N THR A 131 -5.68 -8.08 -0.85
CA THR A 131 -5.21 -7.70 -2.20
C THR A 131 -5.36 -8.85 -3.20
N ALA A 132 -5.20 -10.11 -2.77
CA ALA A 132 -5.42 -11.25 -3.65
C ALA A 132 -6.91 -11.45 -3.97
N HIS A 133 -7.81 -11.21 -3.01
CA HIS A 133 -9.27 -11.22 -3.25
C HIS A 133 -9.72 -10.08 -4.17
N GLU A 134 -9.17 -8.87 -3.99
CA GLU A 134 -9.42 -7.70 -4.84
C GLU A 134 -8.98 -7.98 -6.29
N ASN A 135 -7.72 -8.39 -6.48
CA ASN A 135 -7.18 -8.78 -7.79
C ASN A 135 -7.98 -9.94 -8.42
N LEU A 136 -8.52 -10.86 -7.61
CA LEU A 136 -9.32 -11.98 -8.12
C LEU A 136 -10.70 -11.52 -8.62
N GLY A 137 -11.32 -10.55 -7.93
CA GLY A 137 -12.52 -9.87 -8.40
C GLY A 137 -12.31 -9.18 -9.75
N ASP A 138 -11.20 -8.45 -9.89
CA ASP A 138 -10.80 -7.81 -11.15
C ASP A 138 -10.59 -8.84 -12.27
N VAL A 139 -9.87 -9.93 -12.00
CA VAL A 139 -9.66 -11.03 -12.95
C VAL A 139 -10.99 -11.68 -13.37
N TYR A 140 -11.92 -11.93 -12.44
CA TYR A 140 -13.25 -12.43 -12.78
C TYR A 140 -14.05 -11.46 -13.65
N ALA A 141 -13.98 -10.15 -13.39
CA ALA A 141 -14.62 -9.15 -14.23
C ALA A 141 -14.01 -9.11 -15.65
N LYS A 142 -12.70 -9.27 -15.81
CA LYS A 142 -12.06 -9.43 -17.14
C LYS A 142 -12.49 -10.70 -17.86
N LEU A 143 -12.53 -11.85 -17.17
CA LEU A 143 -13.01 -13.12 -17.71
C LEU A 143 -14.49 -13.02 -18.16
N ALA A 144 -15.34 -12.40 -17.35
CA ALA A 144 -16.73 -12.13 -17.72
C ALA A 144 -16.82 -11.24 -18.98
N SER A 145 -15.98 -10.20 -19.09
CA SER A 145 -15.91 -9.37 -20.30
C SER A 145 -15.50 -10.15 -21.54
N GLN A 146 -14.55 -11.10 -21.43
CA GLN A 146 -14.17 -11.97 -22.55
C GLN A 146 -15.31 -12.89 -22.96
N ALA A 147 -15.95 -13.57 -21.99
CA ALA A 147 -17.07 -14.47 -22.23
C ALA A 147 -18.25 -13.76 -22.89
N TYR A 148 -18.64 -12.58 -22.39
CA TYR A 148 -19.67 -11.75 -23.00
C TYR A 148 -19.30 -11.24 -24.39
N SER A 149 -18.04 -10.82 -24.60
CA SER A 149 -17.59 -10.41 -25.94
C SER A 149 -17.65 -11.58 -26.93
N LYS A 150 -17.31 -12.80 -26.49
CA LYS A 150 -17.42 -14.01 -27.31
C LYS A 150 -18.89 -14.37 -27.60
N ALA A 151 -19.79 -14.21 -26.63
CA ALA A 151 -21.22 -14.42 -26.85
C ALA A 151 -21.77 -13.47 -27.94
N LEU A 152 -21.43 -12.18 -27.88
CA LEU A 152 -21.85 -11.19 -28.87
C LEU A 152 -21.21 -11.40 -30.26
N GLN A 153 -20.03 -12.01 -30.34
CA GLN A 153 -19.42 -12.44 -31.61
C GLN A 153 -20.14 -13.63 -32.25
N LEU A 154 -20.79 -14.48 -31.45
CA LEU A 154 -21.53 -15.66 -31.94
C LEU A 154 -23.00 -15.32 -32.24
N ASP A 155 -23.59 -14.43 -31.44
CA ASP A 155 -24.95 -13.91 -31.58
C ASP A 155 -24.93 -12.38 -31.48
N GLY A 156 -24.81 -11.72 -32.64
CA GLY A 156 -24.83 -10.26 -32.73
C GLY A 156 -26.21 -9.63 -32.46
N ALA A 157 -27.28 -10.43 -32.41
CA ALA A 157 -28.62 -9.97 -32.07
C ALA A 157 -28.88 -10.00 -30.55
N ASN A 158 -27.91 -10.46 -29.75
CA ASN A 158 -28.07 -10.59 -28.30
C ASN A 158 -28.16 -9.24 -27.57
N THR A 159 -29.39 -8.78 -27.30
CA THR A 159 -29.64 -7.51 -26.62
C THR A 159 -29.32 -7.52 -25.13
N ALA A 160 -29.17 -8.70 -24.50
CA ALA A 160 -28.95 -8.84 -23.06
C ALA A 160 -27.47 -8.70 -22.62
N VAL A 161 -26.53 -8.83 -23.57
CA VAL A 161 -25.09 -8.78 -23.31
C VAL A 161 -24.50 -7.36 -23.27
N PRO A 162 -24.82 -6.43 -24.19
CA PRO A 162 -24.21 -5.10 -24.23
C PRO A 162 -24.32 -4.29 -22.91
N PRO A 163 -25.45 -4.29 -22.17
CA PRO A 163 -25.53 -3.59 -20.88
C PRO A 163 -24.57 -4.16 -19.82
N LYS A 164 -24.36 -5.49 -19.81
CA LYS A 164 -23.44 -6.14 -18.86
C LYS A 164 -21.98 -5.80 -19.18
N LEU A 165 -21.63 -5.75 -20.46
CA LEU A 165 -20.31 -5.27 -20.91
C LEU A 165 -20.08 -3.79 -20.55
N ALA A 166 -21.10 -2.95 -20.65
CA ALA A 166 -21.00 -1.54 -20.24
C ALA A 166 -20.68 -1.40 -18.74
N LEU A 167 -21.39 -2.13 -17.87
CA LEU A 167 -21.14 -2.14 -16.42
C LEU A 167 -19.72 -2.62 -16.07
N ILE A 168 -19.24 -3.69 -16.72
CA ILE A 168 -17.86 -4.18 -16.49
C ILE A 168 -16.83 -3.17 -16.97
N ARG A 169 -17.06 -2.44 -18.06
CA ARG A 169 -16.17 -1.35 -18.50
C ARG A 169 -16.18 -0.17 -17.53
N GLU A 170 -17.34 0.17 -16.97
CA GLU A 170 -17.47 1.26 -16.00
C GLU A 170 -16.69 0.97 -14.70
N LEU A 171 -16.65 -0.29 -14.25
CA LEU A 171 -15.85 -0.73 -13.09
C LEU A 171 -14.36 -0.33 -13.22
N PHE A 172 -13.79 -0.47 -14.42
CA PHE A 172 -12.37 -0.16 -14.69
C PHE A 172 -12.12 1.27 -15.21
N SER A 173 -13.19 2.03 -15.49
CA SER A 173 -13.10 3.40 -16.01
C SER A 173 -14.16 4.32 -15.39
N PRO A 174 -14.20 4.46 -14.04
CA PRO A 174 -15.16 5.30 -13.35
C PRO A 174 -14.92 6.78 -13.66
N GLY A 175 -15.67 7.31 -14.62
CA GLY A 175 -15.51 8.67 -15.14
C GLY A 175 -15.99 8.85 -16.58
N GLN A 176 -16.06 7.77 -17.37
CA GLN A 176 -16.57 7.77 -18.76
C GLN A 176 -18.09 8.04 -18.90
N ARG A 177 -18.79 8.44 -17.82
CA ARG A 177 -20.24 8.77 -17.83
C ARG A 177 -20.62 9.96 -18.73
N GLY A 178 -19.65 10.77 -19.15
CA GLY A 178 -19.86 11.93 -20.04
C GLY A 178 -19.80 11.62 -21.53
N ALA A 179 -19.21 10.49 -21.94
CA ALA A 179 -19.03 10.12 -23.35
C ALA A 179 -20.31 9.49 -23.94
N ARG A 180 -21.39 10.28 -23.98
CA ARG A 180 -22.52 10.00 -24.89
C ARG A 180 -21.93 9.94 -26.32
N PRO A 181 -22.33 8.99 -27.18
CA PRO A 181 -21.94 9.06 -28.58
C PRO A 181 -22.46 10.38 -29.13
N GLN A 182 -21.56 11.33 -29.39
CA GLN A 182 -21.93 12.54 -30.11
C GLN A 182 -22.35 12.06 -31.49
N ALA A 183 -23.63 12.26 -31.83
CA ALA A 183 -24.13 11.88 -33.14
C ALA A 183 -23.21 12.48 -34.20
N ALA A 184 -22.75 11.65 -35.13
CA ALA A 184 -21.75 12.04 -36.10
C ALA A 184 -22.24 13.28 -36.85
N ALA A 185 -21.55 14.40 -36.67
CA ALA A 185 -21.73 15.55 -37.54
C ALA A 185 -21.40 15.11 -38.97
N PRO A 186 -22.23 15.41 -39.97
CA PRO A 186 -22.00 14.97 -41.33
C PRO A 186 -20.68 15.54 -41.85
N ALA A 187 -19.90 14.71 -42.53
CA ALA A 187 -18.56 15.07 -42.98
C ALA A 187 -18.60 16.19 -44.05
N PRO A 188 -17.73 17.21 -43.96
CA PRO A 188 -17.49 18.12 -45.07
C PRO A 188 -16.62 17.43 -46.14
N ALA A 189 -17.14 17.31 -47.36
CA ALA A 189 -16.37 16.90 -48.53
C ALA A 189 -15.67 18.12 -49.20
N PRO A 190 -14.57 17.94 -49.97
CA PRO A 190 -13.51 18.95 -50.03
C PRO A 190 -13.33 19.66 -51.38
N ALA A 191 -12.82 20.91 -51.33
CA ALA A 191 -12.06 21.63 -52.37
C ALA A 191 -11.51 22.94 -51.76
N ALA A 192 -10.35 23.51 -52.10
CA ALA A 192 -9.16 23.01 -52.80
C ALA A 192 -7.95 23.89 -52.38
N ALA A 193 -6.71 23.40 -52.51
CA ALA A 193 -5.47 24.18 -52.36
C ALA A 193 -5.13 24.89 -53.72
N PRO A 194 -4.16 25.85 -53.87
CA PRO A 194 -2.81 25.80 -53.25
C PRO A 194 -2.08 27.14 -52.90
N THR A 195 -1.04 27.03 -52.03
CA THR A 195 0.17 27.91 -51.92
C THR A 195 -0.02 29.41 -51.56
N THR A 196 0.89 30.13 -50.89
CA THR A 196 2.37 30.17 -50.92
C THR A 196 3.01 30.48 -49.54
N VAL A 197 4.33 30.74 -49.50
CA VAL A 197 5.24 30.66 -48.34
C VAL A 197 5.75 32.03 -47.85
N ALA A 198 5.72 32.27 -46.53
CA ALA A 198 6.57 33.24 -45.79
C ALA A 198 6.34 33.07 -44.26
N LYS A 199 7.28 33.29 -43.32
CA LYS A 199 8.76 33.39 -43.30
C LYS A 199 9.18 33.16 -41.82
N ALA A 200 10.37 32.63 -41.56
CA ALA A 200 10.85 32.32 -40.20
C ALA A 200 11.13 33.57 -39.33
N PRO A 201 10.97 33.50 -37.98
CA PRO A 201 11.49 34.51 -37.06
C PRO A 201 12.97 34.28 -36.71
N ALA A 202 13.69 35.34 -36.34
CA ALA A 202 15.04 35.30 -35.80
C ALA A 202 15.10 36.00 -34.41
N PRO A 203 16.00 35.56 -33.50
CA PRO A 203 16.22 36.14 -32.15
C PRO A 203 17.25 37.30 -32.20
N PRO A 204 17.76 37.89 -31.09
CA PRO A 204 17.53 37.69 -29.64
C PRO A 204 16.92 38.97 -28.97
N ALA A 205 16.95 39.28 -27.65
CA ALA A 205 17.68 38.77 -26.49
C ALA A 205 16.93 38.99 -25.14
N ALA A 206 17.62 38.79 -24.01
CA ALA A 206 17.20 39.06 -22.62
C ALA A 206 17.92 40.34 -22.07
N PRO A 207 17.65 40.91 -20.86
CA PRO A 207 17.42 40.20 -19.59
C PRO A 207 16.30 40.74 -18.65
N ALA A 208 16.22 40.06 -17.48
CA ALA A 208 15.40 40.19 -16.26
C ALA A 208 15.22 41.61 -15.62
N PRO A 209 14.49 41.79 -14.48
CA PRO A 209 13.74 40.83 -13.65
C PRO A 209 12.27 41.24 -13.34
N ALA A 210 11.57 40.41 -12.55
CA ALA A 210 10.17 40.64 -12.13
C ALA A 210 10.03 41.72 -11.02
N PRO A 211 8.95 42.51 -11.02
CA PRO A 211 8.61 43.40 -9.89
C PRO A 211 7.86 42.64 -8.78
N THR A 212 8.33 42.83 -7.55
CA THR A 212 7.68 42.44 -6.29
C THR A 212 6.56 43.41 -5.89
N ALA A 213 5.60 42.95 -5.09
CA ALA A 213 4.66 43.82 -4.38
C ALA A 213 4.43 43.33 -2.93
N ALA A 214 4.56 44.26 -1.98
CA ALA A 214 4.47 44.11 -0.53
C ALA A 214 4.44 45.53 0.10
N PRO A 215 4.14 45.75 1.40
CA PRO A 215 3.29 44.99 2.35
C PRO A 215 2.39 45.91 3.25
N ALA A 216 1.74 45.30 4.27
CA ALA A 216 1.49 45.88 5.61
C ALA A 216 0.35 46.94 5.76
N PRO A 217 -0.18 47.23 6.99
CA PRO A 217 0.33 46.83 8.31
C PRO A 217 -0.66 46.19 9.31
N ALA A 218 -0.09 45.73 10.43
CA ALA A 218 -0.79 45.29 11.65
C ALA A 218 -1.02 46.46 12.64
N PRO A 219 -1.72 46.20 13.77
CA PRO A 219 -1.34 46.82 15.03
C PRO A 219 -0.99 45.79 16.13
N THR A 220 -0.55 46.30 17.28
CA THR A 220 0.40 45.66 18.22
C THR A 220 -0.21 45.16 19.53
N ALA A 221 0.60 44.42 20.31
CA ALA A 221 0.21 43.76 21.55
C ALA A 221 0.18 44.66 22.81
N LYS A 222 -0.64 44.27 23.81
CA LYS A 222 -0.34 44.40 25.25
C LYS A 222 -1.28 43.53 26.11
N ALA A 223 -0.74 42.95 27.19
CA ALA A 223 -1.48 42.42 28.35
C ALA A 223 -1.68 43.56 29.38
N PRO A 224 -2.59 43.50 30.40
CA PRO A 224 -2.84 42.36 31.31
C PRO A 224 -4.33 42.06 31.63
N ALA A 225 -4.58 41.10 32.53
CA ALA A 225 -5.90 40.74 33.03
C ALA A 225 -6.54 41.81 33.97
N PRO A 226 -7.87 41.83 34.06
CA PRO A 226 -8.48 41.66 35.39
C PRO A 226 -9.70 40.70 35.41
N ALA A 227 -10.30 40.54 36.59
CA ALA A 227 -11.17 39.43 36.97
C ALA A 227 -12.66 39.51 36.54
N ALA A 228 -13.25 38.32 36.42
CA ALA A 228 -14.60 37.91 36.84
C ALA A 228 -15.83 38.82 36.63
N ALA A 229 -16.76 38.35 35.79
CA ALA A 229 -18.21 38.41 36.03
C ALA A 229 -18.93 37.24 35.33
N ALA A 230 -19.91 36.62 36.01
CA ALA A 230 -20.84 35.64 35.43
C ALA A 230 -21.97 36.37 34.65
N ALA A 231 -22.89 35.78 33.87
CA ALA A 231 -23.36 34.40 33.64
C ALA A 231 -24.08 34.37 32.24
N PRO A 232 -24.81 33.32 31.80
CA PRO A 232 -24.91 31.94 32.29
C PRO A 232 -24.48 30.89 31.25
N ALA A 233 -24.19 29.67 31.71
CA ALA A 233 -23.80 28.56 30.83
C ALA A 233 -25.00 28.00 30.05
N ALA A 234 -24.91 27.99 28.72
CA ALA A 234 -25.64 27.00 27.92
C ALA A 234 -25.05 25.60 28.21
N PRO A 235 -25.87 24.54 28.38
CA PRO A 235 -25.38 23.26 28.85
C PRO A 235 -24.45 22.59 27.84
N ALA A 236 -23.33 22.06 28.32
CA ALA A 236 -22.33 21.38 27.50
C ALA A 236 -22.91 20.12 26.82
N PRO A 237 -22.53 19.80 25.56
CA PRO A 237 -22.97 18.56 24.89
C PRO A 237 -22.52 17.25 25.55
N GLN A 238 -21.65 17.30 26.57
CA GLN A 238 -21.05 16.13 27.22
C GLN A 238 -21.98 15.38 28.17
N ALA A 239 -23.13 15.94 28.57
CA ALA A 239 -24.09 15.26 29.45
C ALA A 239 -25.19 14.46 28.69
N ALA A 240 -25.36 14.69 27.38
CA ALA A 240 -26.45 14.11 26.58
C ALA A 240 -26.10 12.78 25.87
N ALA A 241 -24.93 12.20 26.16
CA ALA A 241 -24.46 10.94 25.57
C ALA A 241 -24.85 9.70 26.39
N ALA A 242 -25.06 9.83 27.70
CA ALA A 242 -25.44 8.73 28.56
C ALA A 242 -26.90 8.33 28.32
N GLY A 243 -27.14 7.12 27.79
CA GLY A 243 -28.48 6.57 27.61
C GLY A 243 -28.96 6.40 26.16
N ASN A 244 -28.15 6.74 25.15
CA ASN A 244 -28.38 6.26 23.78
C ASN A 244 -27.27 5.26 23.40
N PRO A 245 -27.53 3.94 23.49
CA PRO A 245 -26.53 2.91 23.19
C PRO A 245 -25.92 3.04 21.79
N GLY A 246 -26.68 3.51 20.80
CA GLY A 246 -26.17 3.73 19.44
C GLY A 246 -25.08 4.80 19.38
N ARG A 247 -25.27 5.92 20.10
CA ARG A 247 -24.26 6.99 20.21
C ARG A 247 -23.06 6.59 21.08
N GLU A 248 -23.28 5.80 22.13
CA GLU A 248 -22.19 5.26 22.94
C GLU A 248 -21.26 4.35 22.12
N VAL A 249 -21.83 3.49 21.26
CA VAL A 249 -21.08 2.65 20.32
C VAL A 249 -20.39 3.50 19.25
N GLU A 250 -21.08 4.47 18.65
CA GLU A 250 -20.51 5.37 17.65
C GLU A 250 -19.28 6.12 18.22
N ALA A 251 -19.40 6.66 19.43
CA ALA A 251 -18.31 7.34 20.14
C ALA A 251 -17.14 6.38 20.46
N ALA A 252 -17.42 5.13 20.85
CA ALA A 252 -16.37 4.14 21.07
C ALA A 252 -15.60 3.79 19.78
N VAL A 253 -16.31 3.66 18.66
CA VAL A 253 -15.72 3.40 17.33
C VAL A 253 -14.92 4.61 16.82
N GLN A 254 -15.39 5.83 17.09
CA GLN A 254 -14.64 7.07 16.78
C GLN A 254 -13.38 7.19 17.65
N ALA A 255 -13.48 6.94 18.96
CA ALA A 255 -12.33 6.95 19.88
C ALA A 255 -11.26 5.93 19.47
N TRP A 256 -11.65 4.73 19.03
CA TRP A 256 -10.76 3.72 18.46
C TRP A 256 -10.00 4.23 17.22
N ALA A 257 -10.68 4.90 16.28
CA ALA A 257 -10.04 5.47 15.10
C ALA A 257 -9.12 6.67 15.44
N THR A 258 -9.46 7.46 16.46
CA THR A 258 -8.59 8.53 16.99
C THR A 258 -7.34 7.96 17.65
N ALA A 259 -7.47 6.91 18.48
CA ALA A 259 -6.33 6.22 19.08
C ALA A 259 -5.40 5.61 18.02
N TRP A 260 -5.96 4.97 16.98
CA TRP A 260 -5.18 4.48 15.85
C TRP A 260 -4.47 5.62 15.10
N SER A 261 -5.17 6.71 14.75
CA SER A 261 -4.60 7.85 14.02
C SER A 261 -3.46 8.54 14.79
N SER A 262 -3.59 8.65 16.11
CA SER A 262 -2.57 9.21 17.01
C SER A 262 -1.43 8.24 17.33
N LYS A 263 -1.53 6.97 16.90
CA LYS A 263 -0.63 5.86 17.22
C LYS A 263 -0.58 5.54 18.73
N ASP A 264 -1.62 5.88 19.49
CA ASP A 264 -1.77 5.48 20.89
C ASP A 264 -2.12 3.98 20.96
N MET A 265 -1.10 3.16 21.19
CA MET A 265 -1.23 1.70 21.28
C MET A 265 -1.92 1.24 22.57
N ALA A 266 -1.91 2.04 23.62
CA ALA A 266 -2.60 1.69 24.86
C ALA A 266 -4.12 1.89 24.68
N ALA A 267 -4.54 3.04 24.16
CA ALA A 267 -5.94 3.31 23.87
C ALA A 267 -6.48 2.45 22.71
N TYR A 268 -5.69 2.23 21.65
CA TYR A 268 -6.09 1.40 20.50
C TYR A 268 -6.34 -0.06 20.92
N LEU A 269 -5.39 -0.69 21.63
CA LEU A 269 -5.56 -2.08 22.07
C LEU A 269 -6.55 -2.20 23.24
N GLY A 270 -6.64 -1.17 24.08
CA GLY A 270 -7.64 -1.06 25.15
C GLY A 270 -9.10 -0.92 24.67
N ALA A 271 -9.33 -0.72 23.37
CA ALA A 271 -10.66 -0.79 22.77
C ALA A 271 -11.16 -2.23 22.54
N TYR A 272 -10.28 -3.25 22.62
CA TYR A 272 -10.60 -4.64 22.32
C TYR A 272 -10.86 -5.46 23.59
N GLY A 273 -12.05 -6.05 23.67
CA GLY A 273 -12.53 -6.80 24.84
C GLY A 273 -11.72 -8.06 25.11
N LYS A 274 -11.82 -8.63 26.32
CA LYS A 274 -11.06 -9.85 26.68
C LYS A 274 -11.34 -11.01 25.71
N ASP A 275 -12.60 -11.18 25.35
CA ASP A 275 -13.11 -12.21 24.43
C ASP A 275 -12.95 -11.84 22.94
N PHE A 276 -12.01 -10.96 22.60
CA PHE A 276 -11.72 -10.59 21.22
C PHE A 276 -11.20 -11.79 20.41
N ASP A 277 -11.87 -12.08 19.30
CA ASP A 277 -11.55 -13.11 18.31
C ASP A 277 -10.77 -12.49 17.12
N PRO A 278 -9.43 -12.65 17.05
CA PRO A 278 -8.63 -12.04 16.00
C PRO A 278 -8.88 -12.69 14.63
N PRO A 279 -8.90 -11.91 13.53
CA PRO A 279 -9.13 -12.46 12.21
C PRO A 279 -8.04 -13.46 11.81
N GLY A 280 -8.44 -14.58 11.20
CA GLY A 280 -7.52 -15.60 10.67
C GLY A 280 -7.07 -16.68 11.68
N LYS A 281 -7.77 -16.86 12.81
CA LYS A 281 -7.44 -17.83 13.88
C LYS A 281 -6.08 -17.58 14.57
N GLN A 282 -5.52 -16.39 14.44
CA GLN A 282 -4.27 -16.02 15.12
C GLN A 282 -4.51 -15.76 16.62
N SER A 283 -3.47 -15.95 17.44
CA SER A 283 -3.56 -15.61 18.87
C SER A 283 -3.64 -14.10 19.09
N ARG A 284 -4.32 -13.66 20.16
CA ARG A 284 -4.39 -12.24 20.53
C ARG A 284 -3.00 -11.60 20.62
N LYS A 285 -2.03 -12.26 21.25
CA LYS A 285 -0.67 -11.74 21.41
C LYS A 285 0.01 -11.49 20.05
N ALA A 286 -0.05 -12.47 19.14
CA ALA A 286 0.52 -12.32 17.80
C ALA A 286 -0.14 -11.18 17.01
N TRP A 287 -1.47 -11.06 17.11
CA TRP A 287 -2.22 -9.96 16.50
C TRP A 287 -1.83 -8.59 17.09
N GLU A 288 -1.66 -8.47 18.41
CA GLU A 288 -1.20 -7.23 19.04
C GLU A 288 0.22 -6.85 18.60
N GLU A 289 1.12 -7.82 18.43
CA GLU A 289 2.49 -7.60 17.94
C GLU A 289 2.50 -7.18 16.45
N GLU A 290 1.68 -7.82 15.61
CA GLU A 290 1.45 -7.41 14.21
C GLU A 290 0.92 -5.96 14.12
N ARG A 291 -0.07 -5.61 14.96
CA ARG A 291 -0.64 -4.26 14.94
C ARG A 291 0.34 -3.21 15.45
N LYS A 292 1.11 -3.51 16.51
CA LYS A 292 2.19 -2.62 16.98
C LYS A 292 3.23 -2.38 15.88
N SER A 293 3.73 -3.41 15.21
CA SER A 293 4.75 -3.23 14.15
C SER A 293 4.22 -2.42 12.96
N ARG A 294 2.99 -2.70 12.52
CA ARG A 294 2.33 -1.99 11.41
C ARG A 294 2.02 -0.52 11.70
N ILE A 295 1.77 -0.17 12.95
CA ILE A 295 1.34 1.19 13.35
C ILE A 295 2.50 2.06 13.82
N VAL A 296 3.40 1.54 14.65
CA VAL A 296 4.50 2.32 15.24
C VAL A 296 5.50 2.77 14.18
N GLY A 297 5.75 1.95 13.15
CA GLY A 297 6.69 2.23 12.07
C GLY A 297 6.25 3.27 11.02
N LYS A 298 5.07 3.90 11.16
CA LYS A 298 4.53 4.88 10.20
C LYS A 298 4.79 6.31 10.64
N SER A 299 5.17 7.20 9.73
CA SER A 299 5.48 8.60 10.10
C SER A 299 4.23 9.33 10.59
N ARG A 300 3.13 9.21 9.83
CA ARG A 300 1.79 9.73 10.12
C ARG A 300 0.74 8.68 9.75
N ILE A 301 -0.31 8.58 10.56
CA ILE A 301 -1.51 7.81 10.24
C ILE A 301 -2.71 8.75 10.28
N THR A 302 -3.72 8.50 9.45
CA THR A 302 -5.02 9.16 9.51
C THR A 302 -6.09 8.13 9.17
N VAL A 303 -7.02 7.91 10.11
CA VAL A 303 -8.15 7.00 9.97
C VAL A 303 -9.42 7.83 10.01
N LYS A 304 -10.03 8.08 8.85
CA LYS A 304 -11.33 8.75 8.74
C LYS A 304 -12.43 7.71 8.62
N LEU A 305 -13.44 7.84 9.45
CA LEU A 305 -14.65 7.01 9.38
C LEU A 305 -15.77 7.80 8.71
N SER A 306 -16.55 7.15 7.85
CA SER A 306 -17.77 7.69 7.27
C SER A 306 -18.83 6.61 7.13
N ASP A 307 -20.08 7.02 6.88
CA ASP A 307 -21.24 6.12 6.74
C ASP A 307 -21.39 5.14 7.91
N ILE A 308 -21.19 5.61 9.16
CA ILE A 308 -21.30 4.78 10.36
C ILE A 308 -22.77 4.43 10.60
N ALA A 309 -23.12 3.16 10.42
CA ALA A 309 -24.41 2.58 10.76
C ALA A 309 -24.24 1.66 11.96
N VAL A 310 -24.86 2.02 13.08
CA VAL A 310 -24.85 1.25 14.33
C VAL A 310 -26.20 0.55 14.51
N ASN A 311 -26.17 -0.74 14.87
CA ASN A 311 -27.32 -1.50 15.33
C ASN A 311 -27.02 -2.09 16.71
N VAL A 312 -27.91 -1.92 17.69
CA VAL A 312 -27.69 -2.33 19.10
C VAL A 312 -28.81 -3.25 19.57
N HIS A 313 -28.42 -4.36 20.21
CA HIS A 313 -29.28 -5.42 20.73
C HIS A 313 -28.84 -5.76 22.16
N GLY A 314 -29.40 -5.03 23.14
CA GLY A 314 -28.97 -5.13 24.54
C GLY A 314 -27.51 -4.74 24.71
N ASP A 315 -26.72 -5.63 25.33
CA ASP A 315 -25.27 -5.45 25.53
C ASP A 315 -24.41 -5.84 24.31
N LYS A 316 -25.02 -6.06 23.14
CA LYS A 316 -24.31 -6.33 21.88
C LYS A 316 -24.60 -5.27 20.84
N ALA A 317 -23.61 -4.90 20.05
CA ALA A 317 -23.75 -3.96 18.95
C ALA A 317 -22.96 -4.38 17.71
N THR A 318 -23.43 -3.94 16.56
CA THR A 318 -22.73 -4.06 15.29
C THR A 318 -22.60 -2.67 14.67
N ALA A 319 -21.37 -2.21 14.46
CA ALA A 319 -21.06 -0.96 13.78
C ALA A 319 -20.48 -1.26 12.39
N LYS A 320 -21.17 -0.82 11.34
CA LYS A 320 -20.72 -0.92 9.95
C LYS A 320 -20.34 0.47 9.46
N PHE A 321 -19.17 0.63 8.83
CA PHE A 321 -18.69 1.93 8.37
C PHE A 321 -17.73 1.79 7.19
N LYS A 322 -17.52 2.89 6.47
CA LYS A 322 -16.36 3.06 5.58
C LYS A 322 -15.20 3.65 6.38
N GLN A 323 -14.01 3.13 6.11
CA GLN A 323 -12.76 3.59 6.68
C GLN A 323 -11.83 4.02 5.55
N ALA A 324 -11.52 5.31 5.50
CA ALA A 324 -10.42 5.84 4.71
C ALA A 324 -9.15 5.90 5.58
N TYR A 325 -8.24 4.96 5.34
CA TYR A 325 -6.92 4.88 5.96
C TYR A 325 -5.89 5.58 5.07
N SER A 326 -5.07 6.44 5.67
CA SER A 326 -3.92 7.07 5.03
C SER A 326 -2.69 6.94 5.93
N ALA A 327 -1.56 6.51 5.37
CA ALA A 327 -0.27 6.53 6.04
C ALA A 327 0.88 6.66 5.04
N ASP A 328 1.76 7.63 5.27
CA ASP A 328 2.84 8.00 4.34
C ASP A 328 2.29 8.26 2.92
N ALA A 329 2.63 7.43 1.93
CA ALA A 329 2.07 7.48 0.57
C ALA A 329 0.85 6.57 0.34
N LEU A 330 0.54 5.67 1.28
CA LEU A 330 -0.53 4.68 1.15
C LEU A 330 -1.88 5.30 1.50
N ASN A 331 -2.86 5.19 0.61
CA ASN A 331 -4.24 5.58 0.84
C ASN A 331 -5.16 4.41 0.45
N VAL A 332 -6.00 3.95 1.38
CA VAL A 332 -6.88 2.77 1.22
C VAL A 332 -8.24 3.10 1.79
N SER A 333 -9.31 2.80 1.04
CA SER A 333 -10.68 2.86 1.54
C SER A 333 -11.24 1.45 1.67
N SER A 334 -11.84 1.10 2.80
CA SER A 334 -12.42 -0.22 3.04
C SER A 334 -13.75 -0.14 3.79
N ARG A 335 -14.62 -1.13 3.61
CA ARG A 335 -15.81 -1.32 4.48
C ARG A 335 -15.43 -2.21 5.65
N LYS A 336 -15.76 -1.77 6.86
CA LYS A 336 -15.49 -2.47 8.11
C LYS A 336 -16.79 -2.79 8.83
N THR A 337 -16.82 -3.92 9.51
CA THR A 337 -17.84 -4.27 10.49
C THR A 337 -17.13 -4.61 11.81
N LEU A 338 -17.51 -3.92 12.88
CA LEU A 338 -17.10 -4.23 14.24
C LEU A 338 -18.28 -4.83 14.98
N GLU A 339 -18.07 -5.95 15.66
CA GLU A 339 -18.96 -6.47 16.70
C GLU A 339 -18.42 -5.97 18.04
N LEU A 340 -19.29 -5.36 18.86
CA LEU A 340 -18.94 -4.82 20.17
C LEU A 340 -19.84 -5.41 21.25
N HIS A 341 -19.27 -5.68 22.42
CA HIS A 341 -20.02 -6.03 23.63
C HIS A 341 -19.87 -4.92 24.68
N LYS A 342 -20.91 -4.67 25.49
CA LYS A 342 -20.84 -3.76 26.62
C LYS A 342 -20.30 -4.51 27.85
N VAL A 343 -19.15 -4.06 28.36
CA VAL A 343 -18.45 -4.64 29.51
C VAL A 343 -18.11 -3.50 30.47
N ASP A 344 -18.52 -3.61 31.73
CA ASP A 344 -18.32 -2.59 32.77
C ASP A 344 -18.74 -1.17 32.32
N GLY A 345 -19.87 -1.09 31.60
CA GLY A 345 -20.41 0.15 31.05
C GLY A 345 -19.73 0.67 29.77
N ARG A 346 -18.64 0.04 29.31
CA ARG A 346 -17.88 0.42 28.10
C ARG A 346 -18.15 -0.52 26.93
N TRP A 347 -18.30 0.03 25.73
CA TRP A 347 -18.34 -0.77 24.50
C TRP A 347 -16.93 -1.20 24.10
N MET A 348 -16.72 -2.50 23.98
CA MET A 348 -15.44 -3.11 23.61
C MET A 348 -15.58 -3.97 22.36
N ILE A 349 -14.62 -3.86 21.44
CA ILE A 349 -14.59 -4.63 20.19
C ILE A 349 -14.28 -6.09 20.50
N VAL A 350 -15.15 -7.00 20.06
CA VAL A 350 -14.99 -8.46 20.22
C VAL A 350 -14.74 -9.18 18.89
N ARG A 351 -15.06 -8.55 17.75
CA ARG A 351 -14.62 -9.02 16.42
C ARG A 351 -14.45 -7.84 15.46
N GLU A 352 -13.39 -7.89 14.64
CA GLU A 352 -13.19 -7.02 13.47
C GLU A 352 -13.33 -7.86 12.20
N SER A 353 -14.19 -7.44 11.27
CA SER A 353 -14.22 -7.97 9.91
C SER A 353 -14.15 -6.86 8.86
N THR A 354 -13.53 -7.17 7.73
CA THR A 354 -13.56 -6.33 6.53
C THR A 354 -14.62 -6.90 5.61
N GLY A 355 -15.60 -6.07 5.20
CA GLY A 355 -16.64 -6.49 4.27
C GLY A 355 -16.12 -6.45 2.83
N ALA A 356 -16.62 -7.39 2.01
CA ALA A 356 -16.56 -7.31 0.55
C ALA A 356 -17.40 -6.12 0.02
#